data_AF-A0A9P5TY67-F1
#
_entry.id   AF-A0A9P5TY67-F1
#
_cell.length_a   1.000
_cell.length_b   1.000
_cell.length_c   1.000
_cell.angle_alpha   90.00
_cell.angle_beta   90.00
_cell.angle_gamma   90.00
#
_symmetry.space_group_name_H-M   'P 1'
#
loop_
_entity.id
_entity.type
_entity.pdbx_description
1 polymer ?
#
loop_
_entity_poly.entity_id
_entity_poly.type
_entity_poly.pdbx_seq_one_letter_code
_entity_poly.pdbx_strand_id
1 'polypeptide(L)'
;MFDPFNLFFRSSRYWLIKSISKLLTSGTRPVEFADFWMGDQFCSLIFTLSDLYLFGCSYARHFNGWRDCGSSAPTWPAAFVLAMLPFLIRVIQSVKRYVDSRLNTHLINGGKYLAGIAYYLSYYIWRRQGSSRNTSFALWCLFGTIYSLYAAGWDVLMDWSLLRPHVKYRFLRAELIYTDYVPLYYFAIISNLLIRFIWVIYIPSSSAPNFYLRLFIAGFLEMLRRWQWNFFRLENEHLGNMDQYRVTHEVPLPYDSHHRIDTDDD
;
A
#
# COMPACT_ATOMS: atom_id res chain seq x y z
N MET A 1 -0.82 11.23 20.06
CA MET A 1 -1.33 12.14 19.00
C MET A 1 -1.98 13.38 19.60
N PHE A 2 -2.78 13.26 20.67
CA PHE A 2 -3.52 14.37 21.29
C PHE A 2 -2.85 15.02 22.52
N ASP A 3 -1.59 14.68 22.79
CA ASP A 3 -0.87 15.28 23.91
C ASP A 3 -0.39 16.70 23.53
N PRO A 4 -0.84 17.75 24.23
CA PRO A 4 -0.46 19.14 23.95
C PRO A 4 0.95 19.51 24.47
N PHE A 5 1.56 18.67 25.32
CA PHE A 5 2.86 18.96 25.93
C PHE A 5 4.01 18.68 24.96
N ASN A 6 5.15 19.36 25.17
CA ASN A 6 6.35 19.19 24.33
C ASN A 6 7.16 17.92 24.66
N LEU A 7 6.44 16.81 24.86
CA LEU A 7 7.00 15.48 25.11
C LEU A 7 6.76 14.62 23.86
N PHE A 8 7.62 13.62 23.60
CA PHE A 8 7.44 12.66 22.49
C PHE A 8 7.29 13.29 21.07
N PHE A 9 8.28 14.08 20.63
CA PHE A 9 8.43 14.57 19.25
C PHE A 9 7.21 15.36 18.70
N ARG A 10 6.93 16.52 19.31
CA ARG A 10 5.81 17.42 18.95
C ARG A 10 5.73 17.75 17.46
N SER A 11 6.86 18.02 16.80
CA SER A 11 6.92 18.31 15.36
C SER A 11 6.36 17.17 14.51
N SER A 12 6.77 15.94 14.79
CA SER A 12 6.29 14.74 14.10
C SER A 12 4.80 14.50 14.34
N ARG A 13 4.29 14.77 15.54
CA ARG A 13 2.85 14.64 15.84
C ARG A 13 2.02 15.68 15.08
N TYR A 14 2.49 16.93 15.02
CA TYR A 14 1.81 17.96 14.26
C TYR A 14 1.84 17.65 12.75
N TRP A 15 2.97 17.15 12.24
CA TRP A 15 3.07 16.67 10.87
C TRP A 15 2.06 15.54 10.62
N LEU A 16 1.95 14.56 11.52
CA LEU A 16 0.98 13.47 11.41
C LEU A 16 -0.46 13.99 11.39
N ILE A 17 -0.84 14.87 12.31
CA ILE A 17 -2.18 15.48 12.34
C ILE A 17 -2.45 16.21 11.03
N LYS A 18 -1.50 17.05 10.59
CA LYS A 18 -1.61 17.77 9.33
C LYS A 18 -1.80 16.80 8.17
N SER A 19 -0.98 15.76 8.05
CA SER A 19 -1.06 14.73 6.99
C SER A 19 -2.39 13.97 7.02
N ILE A 20 -2.92 13.63 8.20
CA ILE A 20 -4.23 12.97 8.33
C ILE A 20 -5.36 13.91 7.91
N SER A 21 -5.36 15.15 8.40
CA SER A 21 -6.31 16.18 7.95
C SER A 21 -6.20 16.41 6.44
N LYS A 22 -4.98 16.30 5.89
CA LYS A 22 -4.76 16.40 4.46
C LYS A 22 -5.38 15.22 3.70
N LEU A 23 -5.30 14.03 4.27
CA LEU A 23 -5.86 12.81 3.70
C LEU A 23 -7.41 12.88 3.68
N LEU A 24 -8.02 13.30 4.80
CA LEU A 24 -9.48 13.43 4.92
C LEU A 24 -10.08 14.49 3.99
N THR A 25 -9.31 15.51 3.63
CA THR A 25 -9.70 16.54 2.66
C THR A 25 -9.13 16.27 1.26
N SER A 26 -8.88 15.00 0.93
CA SER A 26 -8.39 14.59 -0.40
C SER A 26 -9.29 15.11 -1.52
N GLY A 27 -8.68 15.51 -2.64
CA GLY A 27 -9.36 16.11 -3.79
C GLY A 27 -9.42 17.64 -3.79
N THR A 28 -9.22 18.30 -2.65
CA THR A 28 -9.26 19.77 -2.58
C THR A 28 -7.95 20.47 -2.96
N ARG A 29 -6.83 19.74 -2.91
CA ARG A 29 -5.48 20.26 -3.18
C ARG A 29 -4.69 19.35 -4.11
N PRO A 30 -3.59 19.84 -4.72
CA PRO A 30 -2.60 18.98 -5.36
C PRO A 30 -2.11 17.91 -4.39
N VAL A 31 -1.89 16.69 -4.91
CA VAL A 31 -1.46 15.53 -4.11
C VAL A 31 0.05 15.39 -4.21
N GLU A 32 0.75 15.67 -3.12
CA GLU A 32 2.20 15.51 -3.00
C GLU A 32 2.60 14.04 -2.74
N PHE A 33 3.88 13.71 -2.87
CA PHE A 33 4.39 12.36 -2.56
C PHE A 33 4.03 11.95 -1.11
N ALA A 34 4.19 12.85 -0.14
CA ALA A 34 3.86 12.57 1.25
C ALA A 34 2.37 12.22 1.45
N ASP A 35 1.46 12.91 0.76
CA ASP A 35 0.03 12.64 0.82
C ASP A 35 -0.33 11.30 0.17
N PHE A 36 0.35 10.96 -0.92
CA PHE A 36 0.24 9.66 -1.58
C PHE A 36 0.75 8.52 -0.68
N TRP A 37 1.95 8.70 -0.13
CA TRP A 37 2.62 7.74 0.74
C TRP A 37 1.81 7.47 2.01
N MET A 38 1.32 8.53 2.66
CA MET A 38 0.43 8.43 3.82
C MET A 38 -0.88 7.72 3.50
N GLY A 39 -1.47 8.00 2.34
CA GLY A 39 -2.68 7.32 1.90
C GLY A 39 -2.49 5.81 1.77
N ASP A 40 -1.35 5.37 1.24
CA ASP A 40 -1.03 3.96 1.18
C ASP A 40 -0.78 3.33 2.56
N GLN A 41 -0.21 4.06 3.53
CA GLN A 41 -0.14 3.59 4.92
C GLN A 41 -1.54 3.36 5.51
N PHE A 42 -2.47 4.27 5.25
CA PHE A 42 -3.86 4.16 5.72
C PHE A 42 -4.58 2.93 5.16
N CYS A 43 -4.27 2.49 3.94
CA CYS A 43 -4.81 1.25 3.39
C CYS A 43 -4.39 -0.01 4.17
N SER A 44 -3.28 0.03 4.92
CA SER A 44 -2.91 -1.07 5.83
C SER A 44 -3.69 -1.05 7.14
N LEU A 45 -4.36 0.06 7.47
CA LEU A 45 -5.15 0.22 8.69
C LEU A 45 -6.62 -0.19 8.53
N ILE A 46 -7.02 -0.73 7.37
CA ILE A 46 -8.41 -1.11 7.10
C ILE A 46 -8.97 -2.03 8.19
N PHE A 47 -8.19 -3.01 8.63
CA PHE A 47 -8.56 -3.92 9.70
C PHE A 47 -8.77 -3.16 11.03
N THR A 48 -7.81 -2.33 11.42
CA THR A 48 -7.89 -1.52 12.64
C THR A 48 -9.07 -0.54 12.62
N LEU A 49 -9.33 0.11 11.48
CA LEU A 49 -10.45 1.04 11.31
C LEU A 49 -11.80 0.32 11.38
N SER A 50 -11.90 -0.86 10.77
CA SER A 50 -13.07 -1.74 10.89
C SER A 50 -13.37 -2.07 12.35
N ASP A 51 -12.34 -2.39 13.14
CA ASP A 51 -12.49 -2.82 14.55
C ASP A 51 -12.86 -1.67 15.51
N LEU A 52 -12.77 -0.41 15.08
CA LEU A 52 -13.35 0.71 15.85
C LEU A 52 -14.86 0.53 16.05
N TYR A 53 -15.56 -0.10 15.09
CA TYR A 53 -16.96 -0.48 15.27
C TYR A 53 -17.14 -1.50 16.40
N LEU A 54 -16.29 -2.53 16.47
CA LEU A 54 -16.36 -3.54 17.52
C LEU A 54 -16.19 -2.92 18.90
N PHE A 55 -15.23 -1.99 19.04
CA PHE A 55 -15.02 -1.24 20.27
C PHE A 55 -16.25 -0.41 20.65
N GLY A 56 -16.79 0.39 19.71
CA GLY A 56 -17.97 1.20 19.95
C GLY A 56 -19.22 0.39 20.31
N CYS A 57 -19.47 -0.71 19.60
CA CYS A 57 -20.59 -1.61 19.88
C CYS A 57 -20.45 -2.31 21.24
N SER A 58 -19.24 -2.77 21.57
CA SER A 58 -18.98 -3.42 22.87
C SER A 58 -19.15 -2.42 24.01
N TYR A 59 -18.65 -1.19 23.85
CA TYR A 59 -18.83 -0.11 24.82
C TYR A 59 -20.31 0.22 25.06
N ALA A 60 -21.09 0.35 23.98
CA ALA A 60 -22.54 0.60 24.07
C ALA A 60 -23.32 -0.53 24.79
N ARG A 61 -22.75 -1.73 24.87
CA ARG A 61 -23.29 -2.88 25.61
C ARG A 61 -22.63 -3.10 26.97
N HIS A 62 -21.87 -2.12 27.47
CA HIS A 62 -21.12 -2.23 28.72
C HIS A 62 -20.19 -3.45 28.76
N PHE A 63 -19.61 -3.81 27.61
CA PHE A 63 -18.76 -4.99 27.40
C PHE A 63 -19.43 -6.35 27.68
N ASN A 64 -20.75 -6.37 27.88
CA ASN A 64 -21.53 -7.59 27.98
C ASN A 64 -21.79 -8.14 26.56
N GLY A 65 -21.37 -9.37 26.28
CA GLY A 65 -21.66 -10.03 25.00
C GLY A 65 -20.98 -9.37 23.79
N TRP A 66 -19.70 -9.00 23.88
CA TRP A 66 -18.95 -8.38 22.75
C TRP A 66 -18.96 -9.23 21.46
N ARG A 67 -19.16 -10.55 21.56
CA ARG A 67 -19.30 -11.46 20.42
C ARG A 67 -20.54 -11.18 19.58
N ASP A 68 -21.56 -10.58 20.17
CA ASP A 68 -22.80 -10.20 19.49
C ASP A 68 -22.64 -8.91 18.66
N CYS A 69 -21.45 -8.28 18.68
CA CYS A 69 -21.06 -7.17 17.82
C CYS A 69 -20.35 -7.65 16.53
N GLY A 70 -20.40 -8.95 16.22
CA GLY A 70 -19.81 -9.52 15.02
C GLY A 70 -20.70 -9.38 13.77
N SER A 71 -20.43 -10.21 12.76
CA SER A 71 -21.11 -10.18 11.46
C SER A 71 -22.63 -10.39 11.51
N SER A 72 -23.18 -10.86 12.63
CA SER A 72 -24.62 -11.04 12.87
C SER A 72 -25.33 -9.79 13.41
N ALA A 73 -24.62 -8.77 13.90
CA ALA A 73 -25.21 -7.54 14.40
C ALA A 73 -25.83 -6.69 13.27
N PRO A 74 -27.05 -6.15 13.40
CA PRO A 74 -27.68 -5.32 12.35
C PRO A 74 -26.85 -4.08 11.99
N THR A 75 -26.10 -3.54 12.94
CA THR A 75 -25.24 -2.36 12.80
C THR A 75 -23.84 -2.66 12.28
N TRP A 76 -23.46 -3.93 12.11
CA TRP A 76 -22.13 -4.33 11.61
C TRP A 76 -21.75 -3.74 10.24
N PRO A 77 -22.66 -3.39 9.31
CA PRO A 77 -22.30 -2.65 8.11
C PRO A 77 -21.57 -1.31 8.37
N ALA A 78 -21.66 -0.73 9.56
CA ALA A 78 -20.84 0.42 9.93
C ALA A 78 -19.32 0.10 9.95
N ALA A 79 -18.94 -1.13 10.31
CA ALA A 79 -17.55 -1.60 10.23
C ALA A 79 -17.03 -1.57 8.78
N PHE A 80 -17.88 -1.93 7.81
CA PHE A 80 -17.54 -1.84 6.39
C PHE A 80 -17.28 -0.39 5.97
N VAL A 81 -18.13 0.55 6.39
CA VAL A 81 -17.94 1.97 6.07
C VAL A 81 -16.58 2.46 6.57
N LEU A 82 -16.23 2.15 7.81
CA LEU A 82 -14.93 2.51 8.40
C LEU A 82 -13.76 1.84 7.67
N ALA A 83 -13.91 0.56 7.33
CA ALA A 83 -12.93 -0.22 6.57
C ALA A 83 -12.64 0.40 5.19
N MET A 84 -13.67 0.97 4.52
CA MET A 84 -13.54 1.49 3.15
C MET A 84 -12.99 2.90 3.05
N LEU A 85 -12.94 3.65 4.14
CA LEU A 85 -12.45 5.03 4.15
C LEU A 85 -11.09 5.19 3.46
N PRO A 86 -10.06 4.37 3.76
CA PRO A 86 -8.77 4.50 3.09
C PRO A 86 -8.86 4.35 1.57
N PHE A 87 -9.59 3.35 1.06
CA PHE A 87 -9.70 3.14 -0.38
C PHE A 87 -10.47 4.26 -1.07
N LEU A 88 -11.55 4.76 -0.49
CA LEU A 88 -12.30 5.88 -1.05
C LEU A 88 -11.44 7.12 -1.17
N ILE A 89 -10.65 7.43 -0.13
CA ILE A 89 -9.68 8.53 -0.17
C ILE A 89 -8.68 8.31 -1.31
N ARG A 90 -8.14 7.09 -1.47
CA ARG A 90 -7.19 6.82 -2.56
C ARG A 90 -7.80 6.94 -3.94
N VAL A 91 -9.06 6.53 -4.14
CA VAL A 91 -9.79 6.74 -5.39
C VAL A 91 -9.92 8.23 -5.68
N ILE A 92 -10.33 9.04 -4.70
CA ILE A 92 -10.46 10.50 -4.84
C ILE A 92 -9.10 11.13 -5.17
N GLN A 93 -8.03 10.74 -4.47
CA GLN A 93 -6.68 11.22 -4.75
C GLN A 93 -6.22 10.85 -6.16
N SER A 94 -6.48 9.63 -6.61
CA SER A 94 -6.15 9.16 -7.96
C SER A 94 -6.88 9.96 -9.04
N VAL A 95 -8.18 10.23 -8.86
CA VAL A 95 -8.96 11.09 -9.77
C VAL A 95 -8.41 12.51 -9.77
N LYS A 96 -8.11 13.09 -8.60
CA LYS A 96 -7.54 14.44 -8.51
C LYS A 96 -6.21 14.54 -9.24
N ARG A 97 -5.31 13.59 -9.05
CA ARG A 97 -4.02 13.55 -9.77
C ARG A 97 -4.20 13.43 -11.28
N TYR A 98 -5.18 12.64 -11.74
CA TYR A 98 -5.51 12.58 -13.16
C TYR A 98 -6.02 13.93 -13.69
N VAL A 99 -6.89 14.62 -12.96
CA VAL A 99 -7.38 15.94 -13.37
C VAL A 99 -6.23 16.94 -13.51
N ASP A 100 -5.26 16.89 -12.58
CA ASP A 100 -4.11 17.81 -12.56
C ASP A 100 -3.07 17.50 -13.64
N SER A 101 -2.71 16.23 -13.86
CA SER A 101 -1.59 15.85 -14.74
C SER A 101 -2.02 15.25 -16.09
N ARG A 102 -3.28 14.84 -16.22
CA ARG A 102 -3.83 14.08 -17.37
C ARG A 102 -3.15 12.74 -17.66
N LEU A 103 -2.35 12.23 -16.72
CA LEU A 103 -1.70 10.92 -16.85
C LEU A 103 -2.66 9.78 -16.46
N ASN A 104 -2.97 8.91 -17.44
CA ASN A 104 -3.87 7.76 -17.25
C ASN A 104 -3.40 6.80 -16.14
N THR A 105 -2.10 6.73 -15.85
CA THR A 105 -1.52 5.95 -14.74
C THR A 105 -2.21 6.24 -13.41
N HIS A 106 -2.68 7.46 -13.17
CA HIS A 106 -3.40 7.79 -11.94
C HIS A 106 -4.79 7.13 -11.90
N LEU A 107 -5.51 7.05 -13.01
CA LEU A 107 -6.80 6.34 -13.07
C LEU A 107 -6.62 4.83 -12.94
N ILE A 108 -5.55 4.27 -13.51
CA ILE A 108 -5.18 2.86 -13.32
C ILE A 108 -4.92 2.61 -11.83
N ASN A 109 -4.18 3.49 -11.14
CA ASN A 109 -4.03 3.42 -9.68
C ASN A 109 -5.37 3.51 -8.94
N GLY A 110 -6.30 4.36 -9.39
CA GLY A 110 -7.67 4.43 -8.87
C GLY A 110 -8.42 3.11 -9.03
N GLY A 111 -8.29 2.46 -10.19
CA GLY A 111 -8.86 1.15 -10.49
C GLY A 111 -8.38 0.06 -9.52
N LYS A 112 -7.11 0.09 -9.10
CA LYS A 112 -6.59 -0.82 -8.06
C LYS A 112 -7.37 -0.68 -6.75
N TYR A 113 -7.63 0.54 -6.29
CA TYR A 113 -8.38 0.76 -5.05
C TYR A 113 -9.88 0.47 -5.20
N LEU A 114 -10.47 0.70 -6.38
CA LEU A 114 -11.83 0.25 -6.69
C LEU A 114 -11.96 -1.28 -6.63
N ALA A 115 -10.99 -2.02 -7.15
CA ALA A 115 -10.93 -3.48 -7.01
C ALA A 115 -10.85 -3.91 -5.53
N GLY A 116 -10.12 -3.15 -4.70
CA GLY A 116 -10.09 -3.33 -3.25
C GLY A 116 -11.48 -3.14 -2.61
N ILE A 117 -12.21 -2.09 -3.01
CA ILE A 117 -13.59 -1.86 -2.52
C ILE A 117 -14.51 -3.03 -2.90
N ALA A 118 -14.45 -3.50 -4.15
CA ALA A 118 -15.25 -4.65 -4.60
C ALA A 118 -14.93 -5.94 -3.82
N TYR A 119 -13.64 -6.19 -3.54
CA TYR A 119 -13.18 -7.30 -2.71
C TYR A 119 -13.75 -7.23 -1.29
N TYR A 120 -13.64 -6.09 -0.61
CA TYR A 120 -14.17 -5.99 0.75
C TYR A 120 -15.69 -5.97 0.79
N LEU A 121 -16.37 -5.38 -0.20
CA LEU A 121 -17.82 -5.42 -0.28
C LEU A 121 -18.33 -6.87 -0.38
N SER A 122 -17.74 -7.65 -1.28
CA SER A 122 -18.07 -9.07 -1.42
C SER A 122 -17.72 -9.89 -0.16
N TYR A 123 -16.59 -9.60 0.50
CA TYR A 123 -16.25 -10.18 1.81
C TYR A 123 -17.33 -9.92 2.87
N TYR A 124 -17.74 -8.66 3.04
CA TYR A 124 -18.72 -8.27 4.05
C TYR A 124 -20.10 -8.88 3.78
N ILE A 125 -20.53 -8.92 2.52
CA ILE A 125 -21.78 -9.60 2.12
C ILE A 125 -21.71 -11.09 2.47
N TRP A 126 -20.60 -11.76 2.12
CA TRP A 126 -20.40 -13.18 2.42
C TRP A 126 -20.41 -13.47 3.93
N ARG A 127 -19.70 -12.66 4.72
CA ARG A 127 -19.69 -12.76 6.18
C ARG A 127 -21.08 -12.55 6.78
N ARG A 128 -21.89 -11.65 6.22
CA ARG A 128 -23.24 -11.40 6.68
C ARG A 128 -24.19 -12.56 6.40
N GLN A 129 -24.00 -13.27 5.29
CA GLN A 129 -24.77 -14.45 4.90
C GLN A 129 -24.31 -15.74 5.61
N GLY A 130 -23.63 -15.62 6.75
CA GLY A 130 -23.22 -16.77 7.56
C GLY A 130 -22.00 -17.53 7.03
N SER A 131 -21.22 -16.93 6.11
CA SER A 131 -20.00 -17.54 5.56
C SER A 131 -20.17 -18.90 4.88
N SER A 132 -21.35 -19.15 4.31
CA SER A 132 -21.61 -20.36 3.53
C SER A 132 -20.85 -20.35 2.19
N ARG A 133 -20.59 -21.54 1.61
CA ARG A 133 -19.98 -21.68 0.28
C ARG A 133 -21.04 -21.49 -0.81
N ASN A 134 -21.48 -20.25 -0.98
CA ASN A 134 -22.52 -19.85 -1.93
C ASN A 134 -21.96 -18.87 -2.99
N THR A 135 -22.83 -18.23 -3.78
CA THR A 135 -22.43 -17.23 -4.78
C THR A 135 -21.61 -16.07 -4.19
N SER A 136 -21.94 -15.59 -2.98
CA SER A 136 -21.18 -14.52 -2.34
C SER A 136 -19.76 -14.94 -1.98
N PHE A 137 -19.54 -16.21 -1.61
CA PHE A 137 -18.20 -16.77 -1.43
C PHE A 137 -17.42 -16.78 -2.75
N ALA A 138 -18.04 -17.22 -3.84
CA ALA A 138 -17.40 -17.24 -5.16
C ALA A 138 -17.02 -15.84 -5.64
N LEU A 139 -17.90 -14.85 -5.44
CA LEU A 139 -17.63 -13.44 -5.75
C LEU A 139 -16.49 -12.88 -4.88
N TRP A 140 -16.46 -13.20 -3.58
CA TRP A 140 -15.37 -12.80 -2.70
C TRP A 140 -14.02 -13.37 -3.17
N CYS A 141 -13.96 -14.66 -3.52
CA CYS A 141 -12.74 -15.27 -4.07
C CYS A 141 -12.32 -14.67 -5.42
N LEU A 142 -13.28 -14.38 -6.31
CA LEU A 142 -13.03 -13.76 -7.60
C LEU A 142 -12.43 -12.34 -7.43
N PHE A 143 -13.13 -11.47 -6.70
CA PHE A 143 -12.65 -10.10 -6.47
C PHE A 143 -11.38 -10.08 -5.61
N GLY A 144 -11.22 -11.01 -4.67
CA GLY A 144 -9.99 -11.19 -3.91
C GLY A 144 -8.81 -11.53 -4.80
N THR A 145 -8.99 -12.45 -5.74
CA THR A 145 -7.95 -12.83 -6.71
C THR A 145 -7.58 -11.66 -7.63
N ILE A 146 -8.59 -10.97 -8.17
CA ILE A 146 -8.39 -9.79 -9.03
C ILE A 146 -7.61 -8.70 -8.28
N TYR A 147 -8.04 -8.36 -7.06
CA TYR A 147 -7.39 -7.32 -6.26
C TYR A 147 -5.98 -7.72 -5.84
N SER A 148 -5.76 -8.97 -5.40
CA SER A 148 -4.44 -9.47 -5.03
C SER A 148 -3.45 -9.39 -6.19
N LEU A 149 -3.85 -9.84 -7.40
CA LEU A 149 -3.01 -9.79 -8.59
C LEU A 149 -2.73 -8.35 -9.04
N TYR A 150 -3.78 -7.52 -9.08
CA TYR A 150 -3.64 -6.13 -9.50
C TYR A 150 -2.71 -5.37 -8.53
N ALA A 151 -2.94 -5.48 -7.23
CA ALA A 151 -2.12 -4.78 -6.25
C ALA A 151 -0.69 -5.33 -6.18
N ALA A 152 -0.49 -6.65 -6.31
CA ALA A 152 0.86 -7.24 -6.38
C ALA A 152 1.62 -6.76 -7.62
N GLY A 153 0.95 -6.75 -8.79
CA GLY A 153 1.53 -6.23 -10.03
C GLY A 153 1.86 -4.75 -9.90
N TRP A 154 0.97 -3.95 -9.30
CA TRP A 154 1.21 -2.53 -9.05
C TRP A 154 2.44 -2.29 -8.16
N ASP A 155 2.56 -3.01 -7.04
CA ASP A 155 3.70 -2.86 -6.13
C ASP A 155 5.03 -3.09 -6.86
N VAL A 156 5.11 -4.20 -7.59
CA VAL A 156 6.36 -4.63 -8.22
C VAL A 156 6.69 -3.79 -9.46
N LEU A 157 5.72 -3.53 -10.32
CA LEU A 157 5.93 -2.85 -11.62
C LEU A 157 5.96 -1.33 -11.49
N MET A 158 5.10 -0.75 -10.65
CA MET A 158 4.90 0.70 -10.58
C MET A 158 5.58 1.30 -9.35
N ASP A 159 5.29 0.76 -8.16
CA ASP A 159 5.79 1.36 -6.92
C ASP A 159 7.28 1.10 -6.72
N TRP A 160 7.77 -0.09 -7.09
CA TRP A 160 9.17 -0.49 -6.97
C TRP A 160 9.95 -0.40 -8.29
N SER A 161 9.27 -0.26 -9.44
CA SER A 161 9.90 -0.21 -10.79
C SER A 161 10.80 -1.42 -11.11
N LEU A 162 10.47 -2.60 -10.60
CA LEU A 162 11.22 -3.85 -10.82
C LEU A 162 10.76 -4.57 -12.10
N LEU A 163 11.23 -5.80 -12.28
CA LEU A 163 11.01 -6.69 -13.43
C LEU A 163 11.61 -6.20 -14.76
N ARG A 164 12.77 -5.52 -14.71
CA ARG A 164 13.53 -5.21 -15.94
C ARG A 164 14.33 -6.45 -16.39
N PRO A 165 14.12 -6.97 -17.61
CA PRO A 165 14.74 -8.24 -18.04
C PRO A 165 16.24 -8.12 -18.36
N HIS A 166 16.71 -6.93 -18.78
CA HIS A 166 18.06 -6.72 -19.32
C HIS A 166 18.90 -5.80 -18.44
N VAL A 167 19.21 -6.24 -17.22
CA VAL A 167 20.05 -5.49 -16.24
C VAL A 167 20.96 -6.46 -15.47
N LYS A 168 21.99 -5.93 -14.77
CA LYS A 168 23.00 -6.71 -14.01
C LYS A 168 22.37 -7.80 -13.13
N TYR A 169 21.31 -7.45 -12.40
CA TYR A 169 20.52 -8.39 -11.62
C TYR A 169 19.15 -8.57 -12.27
N ARG A 170 18.94 -9.70 -12.94
CA ARG A 170 17.72 -9.97 -13.73
C ARG A 170 16.46 -9.68 -12.91
N PHE A 171 15.53 -8.93 -13.50
CA PHE A 171 14.26 -8.51 -12.89
C PHE A 171 14.36 -7.44 -11.79
N LEU A 172 15.53 -6.83 -11.55
CA LEU A 172 15.65 -5.67 -10.67
C LEU A 172 15.75 -4.36 -11.48
N ARG A 173 16.12 -3.25 -10.83
CA ARG A 173 16.47 -1.98 -11.50
C ARG A 173 17.95 -1.99 -11.92
N ALA A 174 18.30 -1.08 -12.84
CA ALA A 174 19.69 -0.87 -13.24
C ALA A 174 20.53 -0.31 -12.08
N GLU A 175 19.99 0.73 -11.42
CA GLU A 175 20.56 1.33 -10.22
C GLU A 175 19.84 0.79 -8.97
N LEU A 176 20.63 0.35 -7.99
CA LEU A 176 20.17 -0.13 -6.69
C LEU A 176 20.98 0.58 -5.60
N ILE A 177 20.32 1.06 -4.55
CA ILE A 177 21.00 1.67 -3.40
C ILE A 177 21.53 0.58 -2.48
N TYR A 178 20.75 -0.48 -2.26
CA TYR A 178 21.10 -1.57 -1.33
C TYR A 178 21.82 -2.74 -2.04
N THR A 179 22.98 -2.50 -2.64
CA THR A 179 23.72 -3.50 -3.42
C THR A 179 24.23 -4.68 -2.59
N ASP A 180 24.49 -4.49 -1.31
CA ASP A 180 24.96 -5.56 -0.42
C ASP A 180 23.83 -6.54 -0.03
N TYR A 181 22.57 -6.17 -0.29
CA TYR A 181 21.38 -6.90 0.14
C TYR A 181 20.46 -7.28 -1.02
N VAL A 182 21.02 -7.57 -2.20
CA VAL A 182 20.27 -8.01 -3.40
C VAL A 182 19.26 -9.15 -3.13
N PRO A 183 19.56 -10.18 -2.32
CA PRO A 183 18.57 -11.21 -2.00
C PRO A 183 17.27 -10.69 -1.36
N LEU A 184 17.32 -9.56 -0.64
CA LEU A 184 16.13 -8.97 -0.02
C LEU A 184 15.12 -8.45 -1.04
N TYR A 185 15.55 -8.05 -2.24
CA TYR A 185 14.62 -7.63 -3.30
C TYR A 185 13.81 -8.82 -3.80
N TYR A 186 14.47 -9.96 -4.07
CA TYR A 186 13.79 -11.18 -4.50
C TYR A 186 12.88 -11.73 -3.40
N PHE A 187 13.35 -11.70 -2.14
CA PHE A 187 12.50 -12.04 -0.99
C PHE A 187 11.25 -11.14 -0.94
N ALA A 188 11.40 -9.82 -1.11
CA ALA A 188 10.28 -8.89 -1.10
C ALA A 188 9.30 -9.13 -2.24
N ILE A 189 9.76 -9.44 -3.45
CA ILE A 189 8.89 -9.81 -4.59
C ILE A 189 8.04 -11.03 -4.24
N ILE A 190 8.68 -12.11 -3.78
CA ILE A 190 8.00 -13.38 -3.51
C ILE A 190 7.06 -13.23 -2.31
N SER A 191 7.56 -12.69 -1.19
CA SER A 191 6.76 -12.51 0.03
C SER A 191 5.61 -11.54 -0.18
N ASN A 192 5.78 -10.43 -0.92
CA ASN A 192 4.67 -9.53 -1.24
C ASN A 192 3.58 -10.25 -2.02
N LEU A 193 3.93 -11.06 -3.04
CA LEU A 193 2.94 -11.84 -3.77
C LEU A 193 2.18 -12.80 -2.85
N LEU A 194 2.88 -13.58 -2.01
CA LEU A 194 2.24 -14.51 -1.08
C LEU A 194 1.33 -13.80 -0.07
N ILE A 195 1.81 -12.70 0.53
CA ILE A 195 1.06 -11.93 1.51
C ILE A 195 -0.15 -11.22 0.87
N ARG A 196 -0.08 -10.84 -0.42
CA ARG A 196 -1.26 -10.30 -1.13
C ARG A 196 -2.41 -11.31 -1.22
N PHE A 197 -2.11 -12.62 -1.13
CA PHE A 197 -3.11 -13.69 -1.04
C PHE A 197 -3.42 -14.13 0.40
N ILE A 198 -3.02 -13.35 1.42
CA ILE A 198 -3.22 -13.73 2.84
C ILE A 198 -4.70 -14.00 3.18
N TRP A 199 -5.65 -13.42 2.46
CA TRP A 199 -7.09 -13.64 2.67
C TRP A 199 -7.51 -15.11 2.52
N VAL A 200 -6.74 -15.93 1.79
CA VAL A 200 -6.97 -17.37 1.61
C VAL A 200 -6.94 -18.12 2.94
N ILE A 201 -6.20 -17.63 3.94
CA ILE A 201 -6.12 -18.28 5.27
C ILE A 201 -7.49 -18.35 5.96
N TYR A 202 -8.47 -17.51 5.57
CA TYR A 202 -9.81 -17.50 6.17
C TYR A 202 -10.77 -18.53 5.55
N ILE A 203 -10.37 -19.24 4.49
CA ILE A 203 -11.23 -20.22 3.81
C ILE A 203 -11.39 -21.55 4.60
N PRO A 204 -10.33 -22.16 5.15
CA PRO A 204 -10.47 -23.47 5.80
C PRO A 204 -11.17 -23.34 7.17
N SER A 205 -12.21 -24.13 7.43
CA SER A 205 -13.02 -24.05 8.66
C SER A 205 -12.81 -25.23 9.63
N SER A 206 -12.51 -26.43 9.13
CA SER A 206 -12.53 -27.67 9.91
C SER A 206 -11.20 -28.08 10.54
N SER A 207 -10.06 -27.66 9.99
CA SER A 207 -8.71 -28.11 10.43
C SER A 207 -7.71 -26.96 10.62
N ALA A 208 -8.17 -25.72 10.57
CA ALA A 208 -7.28 -24.57 10.55
C ALA A 208 -7.25 -23.84 11.90
N PRO A 209 -6.16 -23.10 12.18
CA PRO A 209 -5.95 -22.47 13.48
C PRO A 209 -7.09 -21.55 13.89
N ASN A 210 -7.17 -21.26 15.20
CA ASN A 210 -8.17 -20.34 15.76
C ASN A 210 -8.21 -19.01 14.96
N PHE A 211 -9.41 -18.46 14.77
CA PHE A 211 -9.63 -17.18 14.07
C PHE A 211 -8.71 -16.05 14.58
N TYR A 212 -8.51 -15.92 15.90
CA TYR A 212 -7.65 -14.88 16.47
C TYR A 212 -6.17 -15.07 16.08
N LEU A 213 -5.70 -16.32 15.98
CA LEU A 213 -4.35 -16.60 15.53
C LEU A 213 -4.18 -16.24 14.04
N ARG A 214 -5.19 -16.48 13.20
CA ARG A 214 -5.16 -16.07 11.79
C ARG A 214 -5.14 -14.55 11.64
N LEU A 215 -5.94 -13.85 12.45
CA LEU A 215 -5.91 -12.38 12.51
C LEU A 215 -4.53 -11.86 12.91
N PHE A 216 -3.91 -12.45 13.94
CA PHE A 216 -2.57 -12.09 14.38
C PHE A 216 -1.52 -12.30 13.28
N ILE A 217 -1.53 -13.47 12.63
CA ILE A 217 -0.65 -13.79 11.50
C ILE A 217 -0.86 -12.81 10.35
N ALA A 218 -2.11 -12.54 9.97
CA ALA A 218 -2.43 -11.60 8.90
C ALA A 218 -1.96 -10.18 9.22
N GLY A 219 -2.14 -9.72 10.47
CA GLY A 219 -1.67 -8.41 10.92
C GLY A 219 -0.14 -8.29 10.88
N PHE A 220 0.57 -9.32 11.34
CA PHE A 220 2.04 -9.34 11.30
C PHE A 220 2.58 -9.35 9.86
N LEU A 221 1.97 -10.15 8.98
CA LEU A 221 2.35 -10.21 7.57
C LEU A 221 2.02 -8.91 6.82
N GLU A 222 0.90 -8.27 7.13
CA GLU A 222 0.56 -6.96 6.56
C GLU A 222 1.56 -5.88 7.02
N MET A 223 2.03 -5.94 8.27
CA MET A 223 3.10 -5.06 8.77
C MET A 223 4.41 -5.30 8.01
N LEU A 224 4.83 -6.56 7.83
CA LEU A 224 6.02 -6.91 7.04
C LEU A 224 5.91 -6.39 5.61
N ARG A 225 4.77 -6.62 4.95
CA ARG A 225 4.51 -6.16 3.58
C ARG A 225 4.63 -4.64 3.48
N ARG A 226 4.06 -3.90 4.43
CA ARG A 226 4.12 -2.44 4.43
C ARG A 226 5.53 -1.92 4.72
N TRP A 227 6.26 -2.57 5.62
CA TRP A 227 7.66 -2.29 5.87
C TRP A 227 8.49 -2.43 4.59
N GLN A 228 8.39 -3.57 3.90
CA GLN A 228 9.04 -3.79 2.60
C GLN A 228 8.65 -2.70 1.59
N TRP A 229 7.36 -2.44 1.44
CA TRP A 229 6.86 -1.45 0.50
C TRP A 229 7.45 -0.06 0.76
N ASN A 230 7.58 0.36 2.03
CA ASN A 230 8.17 1.64 2.38
C ASN A 230 9.63 1.77 1.93
N PHE A 231 10.46 0.75 2.17
CA PHE A 231 11.87 0.78 1.75
C PHE A 231 12.00 0.90 0.24
N PHE A 232 11.40 -0.03 -0.51
CA PHE A 232 11.57 -0.06 -1.97
C PHE A 232 10.87 1.09 -2.68
N ARG A 233 9.75 1.60 -2.14
CA ARG A 233 9.06 2.78 -2.70
C ARG A 233 9.88 4.05 -2.48
N LEU A 234 10.44 4.25 -1.28
CA LEU A 234 11.28 5.41 -0.99
C LEU A 234 12.56 5.37 -1.82
N GLU A 235 13.18 4.20 -1.97
CA GLU A 235 14.34 4.02 -2.82
C GLU A 235 14.03 4.35 -4.30
N ASN A 236 12.90 3.85 -4.83
CA ASN A 236 12.47 4.15 -6.20
C ASN A 236 12.25 5.65 -6.42
N GLU A 237 11.60 6.31 -5.46
CA GLU A 237 11.37 7.76 -5.51
C GLU A 237 12.68 8.54 -5.42
N HIS A 238 13.63 8.10 -4.58
CA HIS A 238 14.93 8.72 -4.45
C HIS A 238 15.73 8.65 -5.75
N LEU A 239 15.82 7.46 -6.36
CA LEU A 239 16.47 7.27 -7.65
C LEU A 239 15.79 8.09 -8.75
N GLY A 240 14.46 8.07 -8.82
CA GLY A 240 13.70 8.86 -9.80
C GLY A 240 13.90 10.37 -9.67
N ASN A 241 13.99 10.90 -8.43
CA ASN A 241 14.29 12.31 -8.19
C ASN A 241 15.75 12.64 -8.56
N MET A 242 16.71 11.79 -8.19
CA MET A 242 18.12 11.99 -8.57
C MET A 242 18.31 12.04 -10.08
N ASP A 243 17.62 11.19 -10.83
CA ASP A 243 17.66 11.18 -12.29
C ASP A 243 17.07 12.46 -12.90
N GLN A 244 15.99 13.01 -12.30
CA GLN A 244 15.43 14.31 -12.72
C GLN A 244 16.35 15.51 -12.42
N TYR A 245 17.24 15.42 -11.42
CA TYR A 245 18.26 16.44 -11.16
C TYR A 245 19.54 16.23 -12.01
N ARG A 246 19.77 15.02 -12.52
CA ARG A 246 20.91 14.65 -13.39
C ARG A 246 20.70 14.96 -14.88
N VAL A 247 19.95 16.02 -15.21
CA VAL A 247 19.67 16.44 -16.61
C VAL A 247 20.94 16.68 -17.46
N THR A 248 22.11 16.80 -16.83
CA THR A 248 23.41 16.64 -17.51
C THR A 248 24.07 15.34 -17.04
N HIS A 249 24.05 14.31 -17.90
CA HIS A 249 24.67 13.02 -17.60
C HIS A 249 26.21 13.04 -17.66
N GLU A 250 26.80 14.17 -18.05
CA GLU A 250 28.24 14.43 -17.97
C GLU A 250 28.43 15.89 -17.54
N VAL A 251 29.09 16.10 -16.41
CA VAL A 251 29.77 17.38 -16.18
C VAL A 251 31.07 17.25 -16.98
N PRO A 252 31.24 17.97 -18.11
CA PRO A 252 32.50 17.91 -18.82
C PRO A 252 33.60 18.30 -17.85
N LEU A 253 34.62 17.46 -17.74
CA LEU A 253 35.79 17.78 -16.95
C LEU A 253 36.39 19.08 -17.52
N PRO A 254 36.83 20.05 -16.69
CA PRO A 254 37.32 21.35 -17.15
C PRO A 254 38.60 21.31 -17.99
N TYR A 255 39.08 20.14 -18.38
CA TYR A 255 40.31 19.97 -19.12
C TYR A 255 40.00 19.25 -20.42
N ASP A 256 40.03 20.01 -21.52
CA ASP A 256 40.26 19.44 -22.85
C ASP A 256 41.63 18.76 -22.80
N SER A 257 41.66 17.44 -22.88
CA SER A 257 42.89 16.74 -23.25
C SER A 257 43.14 17.01 -24.74
N HIS A 258 43.62 18.21 -25.04
CA HIS A 258 44.40 18.47 -26.25
C HIS A 258 45.68 17.63 -26.15
N HIS A 259 45.57 16.34 -26.44
CA HIS A 259 46.71 15.60 -26.94
C HIS A 259 47.07 16.23 -28.29
N ARG A 260 48.02 17.16 -28.26
CA ARG A 260 48.84 17.49 -29.42
C ARG A 260 49.40 16.16 -29.93
N ILE A 261 48.91 15.73 -31.06
CA ILE A 261 49.63 14.81 -31.92
C ILE A 261 50.75 15.68 -32.48
N ASP A 262 51.91 15.64 -31.84
CA ASP A 262 53.13 16.11 -32.47
C ASP A 262 53.38 15.14 -33.63
N THR A 263 53.09 15.62 -34.84
CA THR A 263 53.56 15.04 -36.09
C THR A 263 55.07 15.24 -36.13
N ASP A 264 55.82 14.22 -35.73
CA ASP A 264 57.21 14.06 -36.17
C ASP A 264 57.17 13.66 -37.65
N ASP A 265 57.25 14.67 -38.52
CA ASP A 265 57.64 14.50 -39.93
C ASP A 265 59.17 14.42 -40.01
N ASP A 266 59.63 13.46 -40.83
CA ASP A 266 60.98 13.11 -41.30
C ASP A 266 62.13 14.14 -41.19
#